data_AF-A0A6G1I6J5-F1
#
_entry.id   AF-A0A6G1I6J5-F1
#
_cell.length_a   1.000
_cell.length_b   1.000
_cell.length_c   1.000
_cell.angle_alpha   90.00
_cell.angle_beta   90.00
_cell.angle_gamma   90.00
#
_symmetry.space_group_name_H-M   'P 1'
#
loop_
_entity.id
_entity.type
_entity.pdbx_description
1 polymer ?
#
loop_
_entity_poly.entity_id
_entity_poly.type
_entity_poly.pdbx_seq_one_letter_code
_entity_poly.pdbx_strand_id
1 'polypeptide(L)'
;MPTASSQPLLANFPSNRLVSGAGAAIFHVKTMRVVVCYHTVKKYWFLPKGRRDAGEESTVAAQREGFEESGYRNRLLPLPVSHRQPRDANPSARFPYSRCVIEPVWTQLIPLTINTQYLLHWYIAETLDPEAEVAIGAPSREVGYQAPPAYPDTLRLCDRILMEPEDYEPTRYEGTGVDDEEAQYTAKLLPVDEALRLLRGTVMADVVKVGRDLILDRMELEA
;
A
#
# COMPACT_ATOMS: atom_id res chain seq x y z
N MET A 1 -15.61 8.22 13.47
CA MET A 1 -16.42 8.61 12.31
C MET A 1 -15.71 8.07 11.07
N PRO A 2 -16.41 7.42 10.12
CA PRO A 2 -15.86 7.30 8.77
C PRO A 2 -15.50 8.71 8.32
N THR A 3 -14.30 8.89 7.77
CA THR A 3 -13.96 10.19 7.18
C THR A 3 -14.84 10.35 5.95
N ALA A 4 -15.91 11.14 6.07
CA ALA A 4 -16.84 11.36 4.97
C ALA A 4 -16.07 11.82 3.73
N SER A 5 -16.44 11.30 2.56
CA SER A 5 -15.85 11.76 1.32
C SER A 5 -16.06 13.27 1.18
N SER A 6 -15.01 13.96 0.75
CA SER A 6 -15.13 15.39 0.44
C SER A 6 -15.97 15.57 -0.82
N GLN A 7 -16.74 16.66 -0.87
CA GLN A 7 -17.37 17.09 -2.13
C GLN A 7 -16.31 17.47 -3.16
N PRO A 8 -16.60 17.39 -4.48
CA PRO A 8 -15.70 17.89 -5.50
C PRO A 8 -15.30 19.35 -5.21
N LEU A 9 -14.00 19.64 -5.34
CA LEU A 9 -13.41 20.95 -5.05
C LEU A 9 -12.54 21.40 -6.22
N LEU A 10 -12.67 22.67 -6.61
CA LEU A 10 -11.71 23.35 -7.48
C LEU A 10 -10.65 24.04 -6.63
N ALA A 11 -9.40 23.61 -6.74
CA ALA A 11 -8.25 24.24 -6.10
C ALA A 11 -7.04 24.16 -7.03
N ASN A 12 -6.19 25.19 -7.01
CA ASN A 12 -5.02 25.28 -7.87
C ASN A 12 -3.77 25.48 -7.02
N PHE A 13 -2.76 24.64 -7.24
CA PHE A 13 -1.49 24.70 -6.53
C PHE A 13 -0.35 24.72 -7.55
N PRO A 14 0.58 25.69 -7.49
CA PRO A 14 1.82 25.57 -8.25
C PRO A 14 2.64 24.39 -7.72
N SER A 15 3.46 23.75 -8.57
CA SER A 15 4.21 22.53 -8.20
C SER A 15 5.11 22.71 -6.97
N ASN A 16 5.66 23.90 -6.75
CA ASN A 16 6.47 24.21 -5.56
C ASN A 16 5.66 24.36 -4.26
N ARG A 17 4.32 24.24 -4.32
CA ARG A 17 3.40 24.25 -3.17
C ARG A 17 2.53 23.01 -3.11
N LEU A 18 2.75 22.03 -3.98
CA LEU A 18 2.05 20.76 -3.98
C LEU A 18 3.06 19.62 -3.85
N VAL A 19 3.06 18.97 -2.71
CA VAL A 19 3.79 17.71 -2.51
C VAL A 19 2.91 16.57 -2.99
N SER A 20 3.47 15.65 -3.75
CA SER A 20 2.82 14.38 -4.10
C SER A 20 3.47 13.26 -3.31
N GLY A 21 2.65 12.35 -2.78
CA GLY A 21 3.15 11.19 -2.07
C GLY A 21 2.21 10.01 -2.23
N ALA A 22 2.67 8.88 -1.73
CA ALA A 22 1.96 7.63 -1.84
C ALA A 22 2.14 6.80 -0.57
N GLY A 23 1.14 5.97 -0.29
CA GLY A 23 1.14 5.05 0.83
C GLY A 23 0.44 3.76 0.48
N ALA A 24 0.67 2.73 1.28
CA ALA A 24 0.07 1.42 1.05
C ALA A 24 -0.47 0.82 2.34
N ALA A 25 -1.65 0.20 2.26
CA ALA A 25 -2.05 -0.83 3.21
C ALA A 25 -1.48 -2.17 2.72
N ILE A 26 -0.45 -2.69 3.39
CA ILE A 26 0.24 -3.92 3.01
C ILE A 26 -0.42 -5.08 3.76
N PHE A 27 -1.11 -5.95 3.05
CA PHE A 27 -1.78 -7.13 3.61
C PHE A 27 -0.93 -8.38 3.49
N HIS A 28 -0.90 -9.18 4.54
CA HIS A 28 -0.62 -10.60 4.40
C HIS A 28 -1.95 -11.30 4.12
N VAL A 29 -2.21 -11.54 2.83
CA VAL A 29 -3.52 -11.96 2.32
C VAL A 29 -3.97 -13.29 2.93
N LYS A 30 -3.07 -14.28 3.01
CA LYS A 30 -3.38 -15.62 3.54
C LYS A 30 -3.99 -15.59 4.94
N THR A 31 -3.48 -14.72 5.80
CA THR A 31 -3.90 -14.65 7.21
C THR A 31 -4.78 -13.43 7.53
N MET A 32 -5.14 -12.63 6.51
CA MET A 32 -5.86 -11.36 6.65
C MET A 32 -5.32 -10.48 7.79
N ARG A 33 -4.00 -10.29 7.76
CA ARG A 33 -3.29 -9.32 8.60
C ARG A 33 -2.83 -8.14 7.74
N VAL A 34 -2.60 -7.00 8.37
CA VAL A 34 -2.15 -5.77 7.70
C VAL A 34 -1.01 -5.15 8.50
N VAL A 35 -0.03 -4.62 7.77
CA VAL A 35 1.10 -3.89 8.35
C VAL A 35 0.63 -2.54 8.88
N VAL A 36 0.99 -2.25 10.12
CA VAL A 36 0.75 -0.94 10.76
C VAL A 36 2.05 -0.46 11.39
N CYS A 37 2.41 0.79 11.09
CA CYS A 37 3.55 1.47 11.67
C CYS A 37 3.14 2.26 12.93
N TYR A 38 4.09 2.42 13.84
CA TYR A 38 3.96 3.17 15.07
C TYR A 38 5.12 4.13 15.21
N HIS A 39 4.81 5.41 15.37
CA HIS A 39 5.82 6.41 15.64
C HIS A 39 6.13 6.40 17.14
N THR A 40 7.32 5.91 17.51
CA THR A 40 7.67 5.67 18.91
C THR A 40 7.83 6.93 19.75
N VAL A 41 8.15 8.07 19.14
CA VAL A 41 8.28 9.36 19.83
C VAL A 41 6.94 10.12 19.85
N LYS A 42 6.28 10.29 18.70
CA LYS A 42 4.99 11.00 18.62
C LYS A 42 3.77 10.17 19.04
N LYS A 43 3.97 8.88 19.32
CA LYS A 43 3.01 7.95 19.92
C LYS A 43 1.70 7.76 19.13
N TYR A 44 1.76 7.71 17.80
CA TYR A 44 0.59 7.43 16.96
C TYR A 44 0.82 6.28 15.98
N TRP A 45 -0.27 5.66 15.56
CA TRP A 45 -0.31 4.57 14.58
C TRP A 45 -0.67 5.10 13.19
N PHE A 46 -0.07 4.52 12.16
CA PHE A 46 -0.28 4.91 10.78
C PHE A 46 0.02 3.75 9.82
N LEU A 47 -0.42 3.87 8.57
CA LEU A 47 0.03 3.02 7.46
C LEU A 47 1.27 3.64 6.82
N PRO A 48 2.21 2.84 6.30
CA PRO A 48 3.42 3.39 5.70
C PRO A 48 3.11 4.23 4.46
N LYS A 49 3.73 5.40 4.38
CA LYS A 49 3.52 6.44 3.37
C LYS A 49 4.57 7.55 3.46
N GLY A 50 5.07 7.97 2.31
CA GLY A 50 5.95 9.14 2.23
C GLY A 50 5.91 9.82 0.87
N ARG A 51 6.93 10.64 0.63
CA ARG A 51 6.94 11.57 -0.50
C ARG A 51 7.43 10.85 -1.74
N ARG A 52 6.79 11.12 -2.86
CA ARG A 52 7.25 10.65 -4.15
C ARG A 52 8.52 11.40 -4.55
N ASP A 53 9.51 10.68 -5.04
CA ASP A 53 10.73 11.26 -5.58
C ASP A 53 10.48 11.99 -6.91
N ALA A 54 11.39 12.88 -7.27
CA ALA A 54 11.29 13.62 -8.52
C ALA A 54 11.39 12.66 -9.73
N GLY A 55 10.31 12.59 -10.51
CA GLY A 55 10.22 11.70 -11.68
C GLY A 55 9.82 10.25 -11.35
N GLU A 56 9.59 9.91 -10.09
CA GLU A 56 9.14 8.57 -9.67
C GLU A 56 7.65 8.37 -9.95
N GLU A 57 7.21 7.15 -10.28
CA GLU A 57 5.78 6.84 -10.41
C GLU A 57 5.12 6.67 -9.04
N SER A 58 3.86 7.10 -8.89
CA SER A 58 3.16 7.03 -7.59
C SER A 58 3.02 5.61 -7.05
N THR A 59 2.93 4.62 -7.94
CA THR A 59 2.88 3.19 -7.60
C THR A 59 4.22 2.70 -7.04
N VAL A 60 5.32 3.09 -7.68
CA VAL A 60 6.69 2.78 -7.22
C VAL A 60 6.95 3.41 -5.86
N ALA A 61 6.56 4.69 -5.69
CA ALA A 61 6.67 5.39 -4.42
C ALA A 61 5.89 4.66 -3.32
N ALA A 62 4.66 4.21 -3.57
CA ALA A 62 3.87 3.48 -2.57
C ALA A 62 4.58 2.22 -2.07
N GLN A 63 5.25 1.48 -2.97
CA GLN A 63 5.96 0.26 -2.62
C GLN A 63 7.28 0.55 -1.89
N ARG A 64 8.03 1.56 -2.36
CA ARG A 64 9.28 2.02 -1.72
C ARG A 64 9.01 2.50 -0.31
N GLU A 65 8.12 3.47 -0.14
CA GLU A 65 7.71 4.02 1.16
C GLU A 65 7.12 2.94 2.07
N GLY A 66 6.33 2.03 1.48
CA GLY A 66 5.84 0.83 2.14
C GLY A 66 6.95 -0.01 2.78
N PHE A 67 8.06 -0.20 2.08
CA PHE A 67 9.21 -0.95 2.55
C PHE A 67 10.08 -0.15 3.51
N GLU A 68 10.43 1.10 3.18
CA GLU A 68 11.34 1.94 3.97
C GLU A 68 10.78 2.16 5.39
N GLU A 69 9.51 2.57 5.51
CA GLU A 69 8.91 2.88 6.82
C GLU A 69 8.50 1.63 7.63
N SER A 70 8.26 0.48 7.00
CA SER A 70 7.73 -0.71 7.69
C SER A 70 8.70 -1.89 7.81
N GLY A 71 9.65 -2.00 6.89
CA GLY A 71 10.54 -3.14 6.77
C GLY A 71 9.91 -4.36 6.07
N TYR A 72 8.64 -4.31 5.65
CA TYR A 72 8.00 -5.40 4.91
C TYR A 72 8.07 -5.14 3.41
N ARG A 73 8.66 -6.08 2.65
CA ARG A 73 8.58 -6.03 1.19
C ARG A 73 7.14 -6.21 0.76
N ASN A 74 6.76 -5.46 -0.27
CA ASN A 74 5.39 -5.42 -0.71
C ASN A 74 5.28 -5.19 -2.22
N ARG A 75 4.26 -5.78 -2.82
CA ARG A 75 3.87 -5.46 -4.19
C ARG A 75 2.41 -5.03 -4.26
N LEU A 76 2.11 -4.12 -5.17
CA LEU A 76 0.73 -3.66 -5.36
C LEU A 76 -0.15 -4.83 -5.79
N LEU A 77 -1.34 -4.90 -5.20
CA LEU A 77 -2.28 -5.97 -5.44
C LEU A 77 -3.37 -5.47 -6.41
N PRO A 78 -3.49 -6.04 -7.63
CA PRO A 78 -4.60 -5.73 -8.53
C PRO A 78 -5.92 -6.16 -7.88
N LEU A 79 -6.88 -5.24 -7.79
CA LEU A 79 -8.16 -5.46 -7.11
C LEU A 79 -9.32 -4.90 -7.93
N PRO A 80 -10.57 -5.37 -7.72
CA PRO A 80 -11.75 -4.87 -8.44
C PRO A 80 -12.18 -3.47 -7.95
N VAL A 81 -11.26 -2.52 -7.94
CA VAL A 81 -11.46 -1.14 -7.49
C VAL A 81 -12.53 -0.47 -8.37
N SER A 82 -13.48 0.22 -7.75
CA SER A 82 -14.39 1.10 -8.49
C SER A 82 -13.68 2.43 -8.78
N HIS A 83 -13.39 2.70 -10.05
CA HIS A 83 -12.65 3.87 -10.49
C HIS A 83 -13.33 4.57 -11.67
N ARG A 84 -12.94 5.81 -11.95
CA ARG A 84 -13.46 6.62 -13.06
C ARG A 84 -12.47 6.77 -14.22
N GLN A 85 -11.29 6.17 -14.13
CA GLN A 85 -10.30 6.24 -15.20
C GLN A 85 -10.75 5.46 -16.43
N PRO A 86 -10.44 5.95 -17.65
CA PRO A 86 -10.65 5.19 -18.86
C PRO A 86 -9.97 3.83 -18.76
N ARG A 87 -10.63 2.80 -19.29
CA ARG A 87 -9.99 1.51 -19.53
C ARG A 87 -9.51 1.47 -20.97
N ASP A 88 -8.42 0.75 -21.21
CA ASP A 88 -7.94 0.54 -22.57
C ASP A 88 -9.06 0.03 -23.47
N ALA A 89 -9.21 0.61 -24.65
CA ALA A 89 -10.30 0.33 -25.59
C ALA A 89 -10.27 -1.11 -26.12
N ASN A 90 -9.15 -1.81 -25.94
CA ASN A 90 -8.94 -3.17 -26.40
C ASN A 90 -8.42 -4.02 -25.23
N PRO A 91 -9.24 -4.24 -24.18
CA PRO A 91 -8.81 -5.08 -23.08
C PRO A 91 -8.51 -6.44 -23.71
N SER A 92 -7.30 -6.97 -23.52
CA SER A 92 -6.99 -8.29 -24.03
C SER A 92 -8.07 -9.23 -23.50
N ALA A 93 -8.89 -9.81 -24.39
CA ALA A 93 -10.05 -10.62 -24.04
C ALA A 93 -9.67 -11.96 -23.36
N ARG A 94 -8.41 -12.08 -22.91
CA ARG A 94 -7.80 -13.33 -22.48
C ARG A 94 -7.99 -13.63 -21.00
N PHE A 95 -8.49 -12.70 -20.18
CA PHE A 95 -8.60 -12.94 -18.74
C PHE A 95 -9.93 -12.44 -18.11
N PRO A 96 -10.65 -13.30 -17.37
CA PRO A 96 -11.88 -12.93 -16.67
C PRO A 96 -11.66 -11.88 -15.56
N TYR A 97 -10.40 -11.63 -15.16
CA TYR A 97 -9.99 -10.60 -14.20
C TYR A 97 -9.67 -9.24 -14.82
N SER A 98 -10.08 -9.00 -16.07
CA SER A 98 -10.03 -7.68 -16.75
C SER A 98 -10.69 -6.51 -15.97
N ARG A 99 -11.27 -6.77 -14.80
CA ARG A 99 -11.79 -5.76 -13.87
C ARG A 99 -10.84 -5.38 -12.74
N CYS A 100 -9.84 -6.21 -12.44
CA CYS A 100 -8.85 -5.90 -11.41
C CYS A 100 -7.83 -4.91 -11.97
N VAL A 101 -7.59 -3.84 -11.22
CA VAL A 101 -6.68 -2.75 -11.60
C VAL A 101 -5.85 -2.34 -10.40
N ILE A 102 -4.75 -1.64 -10.66
CA ILE A 102 -3.97 -0.94 -9.64
C ILE A 102 -4.35 0.53 -9.72
N GLU A 103 -5.20 0.97 -8.81
CA GLU A 103 -5.64 2.36 -8.68
C GLU A 103 -5.65 2.75 -7.19
N PRO A 104 -5.46 4.03 -6.84
CA PRO A 104 -5.62 4.47 -5.46
C PRO A 104 -7.05 4.17 -4.97
N VAL A 105 -7.16 3.45 -3.86
CA VAL A 105 -8.47 3.21 -3.20
C VAL A 105 -8.94 4.43 -2.43
N TRP A 106 -8.02 5.33 -2.08
CA TRP A 106 -8.31 6.60 -1.44
C TRP A 106 -7.28 7.65 -1.86
N THR A 107 -7.69 8.92 -1.92
CA THR A 107 -6.79 10.06 -2.13
C THR A 107 -7.12 11.15 -1.13
N GLN A 108 -6.10 11.73 -0.50
CA GLN A 108 -6.24 12.82 0.47
C GLN A 108 -5.56 14.09 -0.02
N LEU A 109 -6.19 15.22 0.28
CA LEU A 109 -5.58 16.54 0.28
C LEU A 109 -5.36 16.96 1.74
N ILE A 110 -4.11 16.89 2.22
CA ILE A 110 -3.70 17.23 3.59
C ILE A 110 -2.92 18.57 3.61
N PRO A 111 -3.30 19.56 4.42
CA PRO A 111 -2.46 20.74 4.66
C PRO A 111 -1.13 20.31 5.30
N LEU A 112 -0.02 20.51 4.61
CA LEU A 112 1.31 20.14 5.12
C LEU A 112 1.94 21.30 5.91
N THR A 113 1.81 22.51 5.38
CA THR A 113 2.20 23.76 6.03
C THR A 113 1.15 24.83 5.74
N ILE A 114 1.34 26.06 6.24
CA ILE A 114 0.48 27.20 5.89
C ILE A 114 0.44 27.49 4.37
N ASN A 115 1.47 27.09 3.62
CA ASN A 115 1.62 27.41 2.19
C ASN A 115 1.75 26.17 1.29
N THR A 116 1.60 24.96 1.82
CA THR A 116 1.91 23.72 1.08
C THR A 116 0.83 22.68 1.29
N GLN A 117 0.34 22.15 0.17
CA GLN A 117 -0.65 21.08 0.11
C GLN A 117 0.06 19.74 -0.12
N TYR A 118 -0.41 18.69 0.53
CA TYR A 118 0.04 17.32 0.29
C TYR A 118 -1.10 16.53 -0.37
N LEU A 119 -0.86 16.01 -1.57
CA LEU A 119 -1.71 15.06 -2.28
C LEU A 119 -1.15 13.65 -2.02
N LEU A 120 -1.92 12.84 -1.30
CA LEU A 120 -1.50 11.50 -0.89
C LEU A 120 -2.44 10.45 -1.49
N HIS A 121 -1.88 9.53 -2.28
CA HIS A 121 -2.58 8.38 -2.82
C HIS A 121 -2.38 7.15 -1.94
N TRP A 122 -3.45 6.43 -1.64
CA TRP A 122 -3.42 5.18 -0.88
C TRP A 122 -3.71 4.00 -1.79
N TYR A 123 -2.79 3.05 -1.82
CA TYR A 123 -2.90 1.80 -2.57
C TYR A 123 -3.08 0.61 -1.63
N ILE A 124 -3.48 -0.52 -2.20
CA ILE A 124 -3.47 -1.81 -1.52
C ILE A 124 -2.31 -2.63 -2.07
N ALA A 125 -1.55 -3.21 -1.16
CA ALA A 125 -0.41 -4.05 -1.47
C ALA A 125 -0.50 -5.37 -0.70
N GLU A 126 0.25 -6.36 -1.13
CA GLU A 126 0.47 -7.61 -0.40
C GLU A 126 1.93 -7.77 0.01
N THR A 127 2.17 -8.53 1.08
CA THR A 127 3.49 -9.10 1.36
C THR A 127 3.89 -10.08 0.27
N LEU A 128 5.19 -10.32 0.12
CA LEU A 128 5.70 -11.26 -0.89
C LEU A 128 5.58 -12.71 -0.42
N ASP A 129 5.44 -13.61 -1.39
CA ASP A 129 5.63 -15.04 -1.20
C ASP A 129 7.11 -15.35 -0.89
N PRO A 130 7.41 -16.51 -0.26
CA PRO A 130 8.77 -16.84 0.15
C PRO A 130 9.77 -16.88 -1.01
N GLU A 131 9.34 -17.33 -2.20
CA GLU A 131 10.22 -17.45 -3.36
C GLU A 131 10.62 -16.07 -3.88
N ALA A 132 9.64 -15.16 -4.05
CA ALA A 132 9.90 -13.78 -4.43
C ALA A 132 10.73 -13.02 -3.39
N GLU A 133 10.50 -13.27 -2.09
CA GLU A 133 11.28 -12.68 -1.00
C GLU A 133 12.77 -13.10 -1.09
N VAL A 134 13.03 -14.41 -1.25
CA VAL A 134 14.38 -14.96 -1.38
C VAL A 134 15.08 -14.50 -2.66
N ALA A 135 14.35 -14.39 -3.77
CA ALA A 135 14.90 -13.97 -5.06
C ALA A 135 15.49 -12.55 -5.02
N ILE A 136 14.89 -11.65 -4.23
CA ILE A 136 15.42 -10.29 -4.04
C ILE A 136 16.52 -10.28 -2.96
N GLY A 137 16.38 -11.12 -1.93
CA GLY A 137 17.36 -11.26 -0.86
C GLY A 137 17.31 -10.13 0.16
N ALA A 138 18.24 -10.16 1.11
CA ALA A 138 18.32 -9.16 2.17
C ALA A 138 18.64 -7.77 1.61
N PRO A 139 18.04 -6.69 2.14
CA PRO A 139 18.36 -5.34 1.71
C PRO A 139 19.83 -5.01 1.96
N SER A 140 20.46 -4.35 0.99
CA SER A 140 21.83 -3.84 1.10
C SER A 140 21.82 -2.33 0.95
N ARG A 141 22.57 -1.64 1.82
CA ARG A 141 22.75 -0.18 1.74
C ARG A 141 23.42 0.27 0.44
N GLU A 142 24.14 -0.62 -0.24
CA GLU A 142 24.86 -0.31 -1.48
C GLU A 142 23.95 -0.26 -2.72
N VAL A 143 22.83 -1.00 -2.70
CA VAL A 143 22.00 -1.20 -3.91
C VAL A 143 20.71 -0.39 -3.88
N GLY A 144 20.41 0.29 -2.76
CA GLY A 144 19.17 1.05 -2.59
C GLY A 144 17.92 0.16 -2.59
N TYR A 145 16.75 0.78 -2.71
CA TYR A 145 15.48 0.07 -2.81
C TYR A 145 15.42 -0.78 -4.09
N GLN A 146 15.03 -2.04 -3.94
CA GLN A 146 14.78 -2.95 -5.05
C GLN A 146 13.29 -3.28 -5.11
N ALA A 147 12.64 -2.84 -6.18
CA ALA A 147 11.23 -3.11 -6.42
C ALA A 147 11.01 -4.61 -6.66
N PRO A 148 10.00 -5.23 -6.00
CA PRO A 148 9.65 -6.61 -6.29
C PRO A 148 8.99 -6.76 -7.67
N PRO A 149 8.94 -7.98 -8.22
CA PRO A 149 8.18 -8.24 -9.43
C PRO A 149 6.71 -7.83 -9.24
N ALA A 150 6.12 -7.28 -10.30
CA ALA A 150 4.69 -6.98 -10.35
C ALA A 150 3.87 -8.25 -10.12
N TYR A 151 2.65 -8.08 -9.59
CA TYR A 151 1.73 -9.19 -9.43
C TYR A 151 1.45 -9.83 -10.81
N PRO A 152 1.64 -11.14 -11.00
CA PRO A 152 1.47 -11.76 -12.32
C PRO A 152 0.01 -11.71 -12.80
N ASP A 153 -0.22 -11.23 -14.03
CA ASP A 153 -1.56 -11.07 -14.61
C ASP A 153 -2.38 -12.36 -14.67
N THR A 154 -1.70 -13.51 -14.73
CA THR A 154 -2.33 -14.84 -14.84
C THR A 154 -2.54 -15.53 -13.49
N LEU A 155 -2.02 -14.96 -12.39
CA LEU A 155 -2.03 -15.62 -11.08
C LEU A 155 -3.32 -15.28 -10.32
N ARG A 156 -4.14 -16.29 -10.04
CA ARG A 156 -5.30 -16.12 -9.15
C ARG A 156 -4.83 -15.86 -7.72
N LEU A 157 -5.55 -15.02 -7.00
CA LEU A 157 -5.35 -14.73 -5.60
C LEU A 157 -5.45 -16.01 -4.73
N CYS A 158 -6.35 -16.93 -5.06
CA CYS A 158 -6.42 -18.22 -4.36
C CYS A 158 -5.15 -19.05 -4.56
N ASP A 159 -4.62 -19.11 -5.78
CA ASP A 159 -3.40 -19.85 -6.10
C ASP A 159 -2.19 -19.18 -5.45
N ARG A 160 -2.17 -17.83 -5.44
CA ARG A 160 -1.17 -17.01 -4.75
C ARG A 160 -1.11 -17.33 -3.25
N ILE A 161 -2.25 -17.51 -2.59
CA ILE A 161 -2.30 -17.85 -1.15
C ILE A 161 -1.70 -19.24 -0.89
N LEU A 162 -1.90 -20.19 -1.82
CA LEU A 162 -1.36 -21.55 -1.71
C LEU A 162 0.16 -21.61 -1.90
N MET A 163 0.78 -20.58 -2.46
CA MET A 163 2.25 -20.48 -2.58
C MET A 163 2.94 -20.25 -1.23
N GLU A 164 2.20 -19.83 -0.20
CA GLU A 164 2.72 -19.62 1.15
C GLU A 164 2.48 -20.87 2.02
N PRO A 165 3.51 -21.42 2.69
CA PRO A 165 3.34 -22.43 3.73
C PRO A 165 2.40 -21.98 4.87
N GLU A 166 1.83 -22.92 5.64
CA GLU A 166 0.91 -22.59 6.77
C GLU A 166 1.60 -21.81 7.89
N ASP A 167 2.89 -22.05 8.11
CA ASP A 167 3.72 -21.42 9.13
C ASP A 167 4.54 -20.23 8.61
N TYR A 168 4.28 -19.79 7.37
CA TYR A 168 5.00 -18.67 6.79
C TYR A 168 4.63 -17.36 7.48
N GLU A 169 5.67 -16.67 7.95
CA GLU A 169 5.59 -15.30 8.45
C GLU A 169 6.40 -14.39 7.52
N PRO A 170 5.79 -13.35 6.92
CA PRO A 170 6.51 -12.40 6.10
C PRO A 170 7.70 -11.79 6.83
N THR A 171 8.84 -11.72 6.15
CA THR A 171 10.07 -11.20 6.75
C THR A 171 9.96 -9.69 6.94
N ARG A 172 10.28 -9.23 8.15
CA ARG A 172 10.48 -7.81 8.46
C ARG A 172 11.96 -7.51 8.58
N TYR A 173 12.44 -6.56 7.79
CA TYR A 173 13.81 -6.05 7.89
C TYR A 173 13.87 -4.85 8.82
N GLU A 174 14.93 -4.77 9.62
CA GLU A 174 15.22 -3.61 10.47
C GLU A 174 16.12 -2.62 9.74
N GLY A 175 16.05 -1.35 10.12
CA GLY A 175 16.95 -0.31 9.59
C GLY A 175 16.74 -0.01 8.10
N THR A 176 15.52 -0.20 7.60
CA THR A 176 15.09 0.17 6.24
C THR A 176 14.75 1.65 6.09
N GLY A 177 14.57 2.37 7.21
CA GLY A 177 14.28 3.79 7.20
C GLY A 177 15.42 4.62 6.63
N VAL A 178 15.09 5.64 5.85
CA VAL A 178 16.04 6.48 5.12
C VAL A 178 16.48 7.71 5.90
N ASP A 179 15.74 8.11 6.94
CA ASP A 179 16.06 9.28 7.75
C ASP A 179 15.91 9.08 9.28
N ASP A 180 16.32 10.09 10.04
CA ASP A 180 16.30 10.10 11.51
C ASP A 180 14.88 10.06 12.10
N GLU A 181 13.86 10.47 11.33
CA GLU A 181 12.46 10.37 11.75
C GLU A 181 11.98 8.92 11.61
N GLU A 182 12.29 8.28 10.49
CA GLU A 182 11.95 6.89 10.20
C GLU A 182 12.65 5.89 11.13
N ALA A 183 13.85 6.22 11.62
CA ALA A 183 14.52 5.44 12.66
C ALA A 183 13.68 5.31 13.95
N GLN A 184 12.67 6.16 14.14
CA GLN A 184 11.76 6.16 15.28
C GLN A 184 10.48 5.35 15.01
N TYR A 185 10.37 4.70 13.85
CA TYR A 185 9.20 3.92 13.49
C TYR A 185 9.41 2.44 13.83
N THR A 186 8.35 1.80 14.26
CA THR A 186 8.29 0.33 14.42
C THR A 186 7.05 -0.17 13.71
N ALA A 187 7.12 -1.31 13.03
CA ALA A 187 5.97 -1.86 12.33
C ALA A 187 5.58 -3.23 12.88
N LYS A 188 4.29 -3.53 12.77
CA LYS A 188 3.69 -4.81 13.17
C LYS A 188 2.74 -5.30 12.10
N LEU A 189 2.77 -6.60 11.85
CA LEU A 189 1.76 -7.28 11.06
C LEU A 189 0.62 -7.73 11.99
N LEU A 190 -0.52 -7.05 11.93
CA LEU A 190 -1.61 -7.20 12.90
C LEU A 190 -2.88 -7.74 12.25
N PRO A 191 -3.73 -8.49 12.99
CA PRO A 191 -5.09 -8.79 12.54
C PRO A 191 -5.83 -7.52 12.14
N VAL A 192 -6.61 -7.57 11.05
CA VAL A 192 -7.30 -6.39 10.52
C VAL A 192 -8.15 -5.68 11.59
N ASP A 193 -8.88 -6.41 12.42
CA ASP A 193 -9.71 -5.81 13.47
C ASP A 193 -8.91 -5.01 14.51
N GLU A 194 -7.70 -5.49 14.85
CA GLU A 194 -6.80 -4.75 15.72
C GLU A 194 -6.24 -3.51 15.02
N ALA A 195 -5.82 -3.64 13.76
CA ALA A 195 -5.36 -2.50 12.97
C ALA A 195 -6.44 -1.41 12.87
N LEU A 196 -7.70 -1.79 12.63
CA LEU A 196 -8.84 -0.87 12.59
C LEU A 196 -9.09 -0.18 13.94
N ARG A 197 -8.84 -0.88 15.06
CA ARG A 197 -8.92 -0.29 16.40
C ARG A 197 -7.82 0.75 16.61
N LEU A 198 -6.59 0.47 16.19
CA LEU A 198 -5.44 1.36 16.34
C LEU A 198 -5.51 2.61 15.44
N LEU A 199 -6.03 2.44 14.22
CA LEU A 199 -6.18 3.52 13.22
C LEU A 199 -7.52 4.26 13.32
N ARG A 200 -8.32 3.97 14.36
CA ARG A 200 -9.69 4.45 14.51
C ARG A 200 -9.79 5.97 14.35
N GLY A 201 -10.70 6.41 13.48
CA GLY A 201 -10.99 7.83 13.27
C GLY A 201 -10.05 8.51 12.26
N THR A 202 -9.18 7.76 11.60
CA THR A 202 -8.33 8.23 10.50
C THR A 202 -8.80 7.67 9.16
N VAL A 203 -8.42 8.32 8.06
CA VAL A 203 -8.62 7.78 6.69
C VAL A 203 -7.94 6.43 6.53
N MET A 204 -6.82 6.18 7.22
CA MET A 204 -6.09 4.92 7.14
C MET A 204 -6.94 3.72 7.61
N ALA A 205 -7.82 3.90 8.60
CA ALA A 205 -8.77 2.84 8.95
C ALA A 205 -9.79 2.56 7.82
N ASP A 206 -10.19 3.58 7.07
CA ASP A 206 -11.09 3.40 5.93
C ASP A 206 -10.35 2.72 4.76
N VAL A 207 -9.07 3.05 4.52
CA VAL A 207 -8.20 2.36 3.56
C VAL A 207 -8.07 0.86 3.91
N VAL A 208 -7.85 0.50 5.18
CA VAL A 208 -7.77 -0.90 5.61
C VAL A 208 -9.10 -1.64 5.39
N LYS A 209 -10.25 -1.02 5.70
CA LYS A 209 -11.56 -1.64 5.44
C LYS A 209 -11.77 -1.89 3.95
N VAL A 210 -11.55 -0.86 3.12
CA VAL A 210 -11.71 -0.96 1.66
C VAL A 210 -10.77 -2.01 1.09
N GLY A 211 -9.51 -2.06 1.54
CA GLY A 211 -8.56 -3.08 1.13
C GLY A 211 -9.01 -4.49 1.48
N ARG A 212 -9.46 -4.72 2.72
CA ARG A 212 -10.01 -6.02 3.14
C ARG A 212 -11.19 -6.43 2.27
N ASP A 213 -12.15 -5.53 2.10
CA ASP A 213 -13.39 -5.82 1.39
C ASP A 213 -13.10 -6.12 -0.10
N LEU A 214 -12.22 -5.35 -0.75
CA LEU A 214 -11.79 -5.61 -2.13
C LEU A 214 -11.02 -6.92 -2.30
N ILE A 215 -10.21 -7.33 -1.31
CA ILE A 215 -9.51 -8.63 -1.31
C ILE A 215 -10.53 -9.76 -1.27
N LEU A 216 -11.54 -9.66 -0.38
CA LEU A 216 -12.61 -10.64 -0.30
C LEU A 216 -13.46 -10.68 -1.58
N ASP A 217 -13.81 -9.52 -2.13
CA ASP A 217 -14.53 -9.41 -3.41
C ASP A 217 -13.73 -10.07 -4.54
N ARG A 218 -12.41 -9.87 -4.57
CA ARG A 218 -11.54 -10.55 -5.54
C ARG A 218 -11.59 -12.06 -5.33
N MET A 219 -11.41 -12.56 -4.10
CA MET A 219 -11.52 -14.00 -3.83
C MET A 219 -12.85 -14.60 -4.30
N GLU A 220 -13.97 -13.91 -4.08
CA GLU A 220 -15.29 -14.35 -4.53
C GLU A 220 -15.44 -14.32 -6.05
N LEU A 221 -14.92 -13.28 -6.72
CA LEU A 221 -14.92 -13.18 -8.18
C LEU A 221 -14.07 -14.27 -8.84
N GLU A 222 -13.04 -14.74 -8.14
CA GLU A 222 -12.14 -15.77 -8.64
C GLU A 222 -12.60 -17.19 -8.29
N ALA A 223 -13.46 -17.40 -7.28
CA ALA A 223 -13.91 -18.70 -6.80
C ALA A 223 -14.66 -19.52 -7.87
#